data_AF-A0A838F2X3-F1
#
_entry.id   AF-A0A838F2X3-F1
#
_cell.length_a   1.000
_cell.length_b   1.000
_cell.length_c   1.000
_cell.angle_alpha   90.00
_cell.angle_beta   90.00
_cell.angle_gamma   90.00
#
_symmetry.space_group_name_H-M   'P 1'
#
loop_
_entity.id
_entity.type
_entity.pdbx_description
1 polymer ?
#
loop_
_entity_poly.entity_id
_entity_poly.type
_entity_poly.pdbx_seq_one_letter_code
_entity_poly.pdbx_strand_id
1 'polypeptide(L)'
;MKRDGGAILVAESASVSSESYTSNSYGTFGISSGFTVNYYHYDDIAVFSFQKDGKLEWKQILHKKQATEGDGGYYSSFITMIAPASLYFIYNDMSNAQTNVANYNIDPSGNHQRKELLNADRKGVMLIPQSAKQISPTELLVPSIKRNYLQFVKISFNTP
;
A
#
# COMPACT_ATOMS: atom_id res chain seq x y z
N MET A 1 13.67 12.98 7.98
CA MET A 1 14.73 13.99 7.83
C MET A 1 16.02 13.27 7.46
N LYS A 2 16.70 13.69 6.40
CA LYS A 2 17.97 13.11 5.93
C LYS A 2 19.09 13.52 6.90
N ARG A 3 20.17 12.73 6.97
CA ARG A 3 21.33 13.03 7.84
C ARG A 3 22.02 14.35 7.51
N ASP A 4 21.92 14.81 6.27
CA ASP A 4 22.47 16.07 5.75
C ASP A 4 21.58 17.29 6.04
N GLY A 5 20.46 17.10 6.76
CA GLY A 5 19.47 18.15 7.05
C GLY A 5 18.40 18.33 5.98
N GLY A 6 18.42 17.55 4.89
CA GLY A 6 17.36 17.52 3.89
C GLY A 6 16.09 16.79 4.35
N ALA A 7 15.10 16.73 3.46
CA ALA A 7 13.81 16.09 3.74
C ALA A 7 13.39 15.15 2.60
N ILE A 8 12.64 14.11 2.94
CA ILE A 8 11.93 13.28 1.97
C ILE A 8 10.43 13.48 2.23
N LEU A 9 9.68 13.81 1.18
CA LEU A 9 8.22 13.85 1.20
C LEU A 9 7.69 12.66 0.41
N VAL A 10 6.72 11.96 1.00
CA VAL A 10 6.02 10.84 0.36
C VAL A 10 4.53 11.15 0.37
N ALA A 11 3.89 10.97 -0.78
CA ALA A 11 2.45 11.12 -0.95
C ALA A 11 1.88 9.96 -1.77
N GLU A 12 0.59 9.71 -1.64
CA GLU A 12 -0.12 8.65 -2.32
C GLU A 12 -1.37 9.19 -3.01
N SER A 13 -1.65 8.73 -4.23
CA SER A 13 -2.95 8.94 -4.86
C SER A 13 -3.97 7.99 -4.21
N ALA A 14 -4.99 8.57 -3.57
CA ALA A 14 -6.08 7.81 -2.96
C ALA A 14 -7.44 8.40 -3.36
N SER A 15 -8.39 7.54 -3.74
CA SER A 15 -9.76 7.93 -4.05
C SER A 15 -10.76 6.86 -3.63
N VAL A 16 -12.00 7.29 -3.40
CA VAL A 16 -13.13 6.39 -3.10
C VAL A 16 -14.23 6.69 -4.11
N SER A 17 -14.74 5.65 -4.76
CA SER A 17 -15.92 5.73 -5.62
C SER A 17 -17.05 4.87 -5.03
N SER A 18 -18.29 5.22 -5.34
CA SER A 18 -19.46 4.54 -4.82
C SER A 18 -20.44 4.25 -5.93
N GLU A 19 -20.96 3.03 -5.99
CA GLU A 19 -22.02 2.62 -6.89
C GLU A 19 -23.27 2.27 -6.09
N SER A 20 -24.43 2.81 -6.49
CA SER A 20 -25.70 2.54 -5.82
C SER A 20 -26.63 1.77 -6.74
N TYR A 21 -27.13 0.65 -6.24
CA TYR A 21 -28.04 -0.24 -6.94
C TYR A 21 -29.42 -0.11 -6.33
N THR A 22 -30.42 0.21 -7.15
CA THR A 22 -31.83 0.23 -6.75
C THR A 22 -32.56 -0.89 -7.49
N SER A 23 -33.15 -1.82 -6.76
CA SER A 23 -34.04 -2.81 -7.36
C SER A 23 -35.48 -2.30 -7.35
N ASN A 24 -36.10 -2.19 -8.53
CA ASN A 24 -37.53 -1.94 -8.65
C ASN A 24 -38.26 -3.24 -8.35
N SER A 25 -39.08 -3.23 -7.30
CA SER A 25 -39.82 -4.40 -6.85
C SER A 25 -41.12 -4.55 -7.64
N TYR A 26 -41.28 -5.67 -8.35
CA TYR A 26 -42.53 -6.06 -9.02
C TYR A 26 -43.44 -6.93 -8.13
N GLY A 27 -43.24 -6.93 -6.81
CA GLY A 27 -44.03 -7.71 -5.85
C GLY A 27 -45.19 -6.93 -5.22
N THR A 28 -46.21 -7.65 -4.73
CA THR A 28 -47.49 -7.17 -4.16
C THR A 28 -47.39 -6.05 -3.10
N PHE A 29 -46.22 -5.82 -2.49
CA PHE A 29 -46.02 -4.81 -1.44
C PHE A 29 -45.12 -3.62 -1.84
N GLY A 30 -44.60 -3.57 -3.08
CA GLY A 30 -43.91 -2.39 -3.62
C GLY A 30 -42.65 -1.93 -2.88
N ILE A 31 -42.07 -2.74 -2.00
CA ILE A 31 -40.88 -2.36 -1.22
C ILE A 31 -39.64 -2.41 -2.13
N SER A 32 -39.11 -1.24 -2.48
CA SER A 32 -37.81 -1.10 -3.15
C SER A 32 -36.67 -1.35 -2.16
N SER A 33 -35.71 -2.21 -2.53
CA SER A 33 -34.46 -2.36 -1.79
C SER A 33 -33.31 -1.82 -2.64
N GLY A 34 -32.37 -1.14 -1.97
CA GLY A 34 -31.14 -0.67 -2.59
C GLY A 34 -29.94 -0.90 -1.69
N PHE A 35 -28.76 -0.97 -2.29
CA PHE A 35 -27.49 -1.06 -1.59
C PHE A 35 -26.43 -0.21 -2.29
N THR A 36 -25.44 0.25 -1.53
CA THR A 36 -24.31 1.02 -2.04
C THR A 36 -23.02 0.23 -1.81
N VAL A 37 -22.20 0.15 -2.85
CA VAL A 37 -20.88 -0.48 -2.83
C VAL A 37 -19.84 0.62 -2.90
N ASN A 38 -18.83 0.56 -2.02
CA ASN A 38 -17.71 1.48 -2.03
C ASN A 38 -16.45 0.78 -2.56
N TYR A 39 -15.78 1.43 -3.51
CA TYR A 39 -14.51 1.03 -4.08
C TYR A 39 -13.41 1.98 -3.62
N TYR A 40 -12.33 1.41 -3.08
CA TYR A 40 -11.19 2.15 -2.58
C TYR A 40 -10.02 1.96 -3.53
N HIS A 41 -9.48 3.07 -4.02
CA HIS A 41 -8.36 3.09 -4.96
C HIS A 41 -7.15 3.74 -4.29
N TYR A 42 -6.03 3.02 -4.31
CA TYR A 42 -4.74 3.50 -3.80
C TYR A 42 -3.70 3.21 -4.86
N ASP A 43 -3.27 4.23 -5.57
CA ASP A 43 -2.46 4.09 -6.78
C ASP A 43 -1.05 4.67 -6.56
N ASP A 44 -0.58 5.53 -7.46
CA ASP A 44 0.79 6.04 -7.50
C ASP A 44 1.31 6.58 -6.16
N ILE A 45 2.58 6.29 -5.87
CA ILE A 45 3.34 6.88 -4.77
C ILE A 45 4.27 7.94 -5.34
N ALA A 46 4.12 9.20 -4.90
CA ALA A 46 5.05 10.27 -5.24
C ALA A 46 6.09 10.45 -4.13
N VAL A 47 7.37 10.43 -4.50
CA VAL A 47 8.50 10.60 -3.58
C VAL A 47 9.34 11.78 -4.04
N PHE A 48 9.58 12.73 -3.14
CA PHE A 48 10.39 13.92 -3.40
C PHE A 48 11.53 13.99 -2.39
N SER A 49 12.75 14.22 -2.86
CA SER A 49 13.90 14.54 -2.02
C SER A 49 14.21 16.02 -2.11
N PHE A 50 14.46 16.63 -0.96
CA PHE A 50 14.84 18.02 -0.81
C PHE A 50 16.19 18.13 -0.10
N GLN A 51 17.00 19.08 -0.55
CA GLN A 51 18.20 19.52 0.14
C GLN A 51 17.85 20.30 1.40
N LYS A 52 18.84 20.54 2.27
CA LYS A 52 18.68 21.32 3.51
C LYS A 52 18.16 22.74 3.30
N ASP A 53 18.39 23.32 2.12
CA ASP A 53 17.94 24.67 1.75
C ASP A 53 16.54 24.69 1.13
N GLY A 54 15.87 23.53 1.08
CA GLY A 54 14.52 23.37 0.54
C GLY A 54 14.47 23.16 -0.98
N LYS A 55 15.62 23.14 -1.69
CA LYS A 55 15.62 22.85 -3.13
C LYS A 55 15.32 21.37 -3.40
N LEU A 56 14.50 21.12 -4.42
CA LEU A 56 14.25 19.76 -4.91
C LEU A 56 15.55 19.15 -5.46
N GLU A 57 15.92 17.99 -4.93
CA GLU A 57 17.08 17.21 -5.35
C GLU A 57 16.70 16.21 -6.46
N TRP A 58 15.65 15.42 -6.21
CA TRP A 58 15.07 14.50 -7.19
C TRP A 58 13.62 14.21 -6.85
N LYS A 59 12.87 13.69 -7.83
CA LYS A 59 11.49 13.21 -7.65
C LYS A 59 11.29 11.88 -8.38
N GLN A 60 10.46 11.01 -7.81
CA GLN A 60 10.06 9.75 -8.41
C GLN A 60 8.56 9.52 -8.25
N ILE A 61 7.95 8.90 -9.25
CA ILE A 61 6.58 8.38 -9.20
C ILE A 61 6.68 6.87 -9.31
N LEU A 62 6.17 6.16 -8.29
CA LEU A 62 6.18 4.71 -8.23
C LEU A 62 4.77 4.21 -8.57
N HIS A 63 4.65 3.56 -9.72
CA HIS A 63 3.37 3.12 -10.27
C HIS A 63 2.90 1.82 -9.63
N LYS A 64 2.02 1.94 -8.62
CA LYS A 64 1.23 0.81 -8.11
C LYS A 64 -0.25 1.05 -8.40
N LYS A 65 -1.03 -0.03 -8.39
CA LYS A 65 -2.47 0.02 -8.60
C LYS A 65 -3.17 -0.92 -7.63
N GLN A 66 -4.06 -0.40 -6.79
CA GLN A 66 -4.84 -1.18 -5.84
C GLN A 66 -6.30 -0.75 -5.92
N ALA A 67 -7.20 -1.72 -6.00
CA ALA A 67 -8.63 -1.51 -5.96
C ALA A 67 -9.24 -2.57 -5.04
N THR A 68 -9.92 -2.14 -3.99
CA THR A 68 -10.63 -3.02 -3.06
C THR A 68 -12.07 -2.57 -2.90
N GLU A 69 -12.95 -3.52 -2.56
CA GLU A 69 -14.39 -3.29 -2.42
C GLU A 69 -14.82 -3.60 -0.99
N GLY A 70 -15.57 -2.69 -0.38
CA GLY A 70 -16.27 -2.95 0.89
C GLY A 70 -15.37 -3.19 2.11
N ASP A 71 -14.05 -3.01 1.99
CA ASP A 71 -13.08 -3.28 3.05
C ASP A 71 -12.60 -2.03 3.81
N GLY A 72 -13.11 -0.84 3.46
CA GLY A 72 -12.64 0.41 4.07
C GLY A 72 -11.24 0.85 3.61
N GLY A 73 -10.67 0.21 2.58
CA GLY A 73 -9.27 0.38 2.19
C GLY A 73 -8.27 -0.35 3.10
N TYR A 74 -8.76 -1.25 3.96
CA TYR A 74 -7.96 -1.90 5.02
C TYR A 74 -6.74 -2.67 4.49
N TYR A 75 -6.84 -3.27 3.30
CA TYR A 75 -5.74 -4.02 2.68
C TYR A 75 -4.96 -3.21 1.63
N SER A 76 -5.30 -1.93 1.48
CA SER A 76 -4.71 -1.02 0.50
C SER A 76 -3.62 -0.14 1.12
N SER A 77 -3.05 0.77 0.33
CA SER A 77 -1.89 1.60 0.68
C SER A 77 -0.59 0.78 0.82
N PHE A 78 0.44 1.40 1.40
CA PHE A 78 1.78 0.84 1.55
C PHE A 78 2.38 1.13 2.93
N ILE A 79 3.48 0.43 3.21
CA ILE A 79 4.33 0.62 4.38
C ILE A 79 5.61 1.29 3.91
N THR A 80 6.04 2.36 4.58
CA THR A 80 7.40 2.88 4.40
C THR A 80 8.33 2.31 5.46
N MET A 81 9.44 1.71 5.02
CA MET A 81 10.58 1.39 5.88
C MET A 81 11.76 2.29 5.53
N ILE A 82 12.32 2.94 6.54
CA ILE A 82 13.53 3.74 6.40
C ILE A 82 14.71 2.85 6.80
N ALA A 83 15.42 2.31 5.80
CA ALA A 83 16.62 1.51 6.03
C ALA A 83 17.89 2.33 5.75
N PRO A 84 19.08 1.86 6.18
CA PRO A 84 20.33 2.62 6.04
C PRO A 84 20.68 3.03 4.60
N ALA A 85 20.38 2.17 3.62
CA ALA A 85 20.80 2.35 2.23
C ALA A 85 19.64 2.55 1.25
N SER A 86 18.38 2.43 1.70
CA SER A 86 17.21 2.55 0.81
C SER A 86 15.95 2.86 1.62
N LEU A 87 14.99 3.51 0.98
CA LEU A 87 13.60 3.47 1.44
C LEU A 87 12.91 2.29 0.76
N TYR A 88 12.05 1.60 1.50
CA TYR A 88 11.21 0.54 0.96
C TYR A 88 9.73 0.91 1.09
N PHE A 89 8.95 0.64 0.05
CA PHE A 89 7.51 0.82 -0.01
C PHE A 89 6.86 -0.53 -0.26
N ILE A 90 6.34 -1.17 0.78
CA ILE A 90 5.78 -2.53 0.73
C ILE A 90 4.26 -2.45 0.66
N TYR A 91 3.62 -3.19 -0.25
CA TYR A 91 2.17 -3.17 -0.43
C TYR A 91 1.64 -4.52 -0.95
N ASN A 92 0.33 -4.73 -0.80
CA ASN A 92 -0.37 -5.84 -1.47
C ASN A 92 -0.59 -5.46 -2.94
N ASP A 93 0.07 -6.14 -3.86
CA ASP A 93 -0.15 -6.01 -5.29
C ASP A 93 -1.29 -6.94 -5.73
N MET A 94 -2.39 -6.31 -6.17
CA MET A 94 -3.61 -6.99 -6.62
C MET A 94 -3.83 -6.82 -8.13
N SER A 95 -2.81 -6.39 -8.87
CA SER A 95 -2.89 -6.19 -10.32
C SER A 95 -2.97 -7.50 -11.12
N ASN A 96 -2.52 -8.60 -10.51
CA ASN A 96 -2.53 -9.94 -11.09
C ASN A 96 -3.71 -10.77 -10.54
N ALA A 97 -3.97 -11.91 -11.18
CA ALA A 97 -4.99 -12.87 -10.71
C ALA A 97 -4.72 -13.43 -9.30
N GLN A 98 -3.45 -13.44 -8.87
CA GLN A 98 -3.05 -13.76 -7.51
C GLN A 98 -2.47 -12.51 -6.85
N THR A 99 -2.77 -12.32 -5.56
CA THR A 99 -2.19 -11.23 -4.78
C THR A 99 -0.74 -11.56 -4.43
N ASN A 100 0.15 -10.61 -4.71
CA ASN A 100 1.56 -10.66 -4.30
C ASN A 100 1.83 -9.61 -3.22
N VAL A 101 2.84 -9.83 -2.39
CA VAL A 101 3.44 -8.74 -1.62
C VAL A 101 4.56 -8.17 -2.48
N ALA A 102 4.43 -6.92 -2.88
CA ALA A 102 5.43 -6.22 -3.69
C ALA A 102 6.14 -5.16 -2.87
N ASN A 103 7.33 -4.79 -3.31
CA ASN A 103 8.04 -3.62 -2.82
C ASN A 103 8.58 -2.78 -3.96
N TYR A 104 8.56 -1.47 -3.77
CA TYR A 104 9.53 -0.59 -4.40
C TYR A 104 10.65 -0.31 -3.41
N ASN A 105 11.90 -0.31 -3.85
CA ASN A 105 12.97 0.32 -3.09
C ASN A 105 13.59 1.46 -3.89
N ILE A 106 13.94 2.53 -3.20
CA ILE A 106 14.59 3.72 -3.75
C ILE A 106 15.88 3.99 -2.99
N ASP A 107 16.99 4.17 -3.71
CA ASP A 107 18.28 4.52 -3.15
C ASP A 107 18.37 6.04 -2.86
N PRO A 108 19.42 6.53 -2.17
CA PRO A 108 19.55 7.95 -1.86
C PRO A 108 19.70 8.85 -3.09
N SER A 109 20.12 8.30 -4.22
CA SER A 109 20.26 8.99 -5.51
C SER A 109 18.94 9.07 -6.28
N GLY A 110 17.87 8.44 -5.78
CA GLY A 110 16.56 8.41 -6.40
C GLY A 110 16.37 7.27 -7.41
N ASN A 111 17.35 6.36 -7.59
CA ASN A 111 17.13 5.18 -8.42
C ASN A 111 16.21 4.22 -7.70
N HIS A 112 15.25 3.65 -8.42
CA HIS A 112 14.29 2.74 -7.84
C HIS A 112 14.14 1.46 -8.64
N GLN A 113 13.70 0.40 -7.96
CA GLN A 113 13.33 -0.87 -8.57
C GLN A 113 12.09 -1.43 -7.88
N ARG A 114 11.25 -2.12 -8.65
CA ARG A 114 10.13 -2.90 -8.15
C ARG A 114 10.53 -4.37 -8.03
N LYS A 115 10.17 -5.02 -6.92
CA LYS A 115 10.37 -6.46 -6.72
C LYS A 115 9.15 -7.08 -6.05
N GLU A 116 8.79 -8.28 -6.50
CA GLU A 116 7.86 -9.12 -5.76
C GLU A 116 8.61 -9.84 -4.65
N LEU A 117 8.11 -9.77 -3.41
CA LEU A 117 8.72 -10.41 -2.25
C LEU A 117 8.22 -11.84 -2.07
N LEU A 118 6.90 -12.04 -2.20
CA LEU A 118 6.25 -13.34 -2.10
C LEU A 118 4.86 -13.32 -2.74
N ASN A 119 4.35 -14.50 -3.03
CA ASN A 119 2.95 -14.70 -3.41
C ASN A 119 2.09 -14.82 -2.14
N ALA A 120 1.21 -13.83 -1.92
CA ALA A 120 0.45 -13.68 -0.69
C ALA A 120 -0.62 -14.77 -0.54
N ASP A 121 -1.30 -15.10 -1.64
CA ASP A 121 -2.33 -16.14 -1.64
C ASP A 121 -1.78 -17.53 -1.32
N ARG A 122 -0.64 -17.91 -1.92
CA ARG A 122 0.03 -19.20 -1.62
C ARG A 122 0.53 -19.26 -0.17
N LYS A 123 0.88 -18.12 0.42
CA LYS A 123 1.30 -18.03 1.83
C LYS A 123 0.15 -17.83 2.80
N GLY A 124 -1.08 -17.64 2.30
CA GLY A 124 -2.26 -17.39 3.12
C GLY A 124 -2.20 -16.07 3.89
N VAL A 125 -1.54 -15.05 3.34
CA VAL A 125 -1.39 -13.73 3.98
C VAL A 125 -2.11 -12.64 3.17
N MET A 126 -2.51 -11.58 3.84
CA MET A 126 -3.01 -10.34 3.26
C MET A 126 -2.62 -9.22 4.22
N LEU A 127 -1.63 -8.41 3.83
CA LEU A 127 -1.09 -7.40 4.74
C LEU A 127 -2.12 -6.34 5.04
N ILE A 128 -1.99 -5.68 6.20
CA ILE A 128 -2.73 -4.46 6.56
C ILE A 128 -1.66 -3.35 6.63
N PRO A 129 -1.30 -2.74 5.48
CA PRO A 129 -0.10 -1.91 5.38
C PRO A 129 -0.08 -0.76 6.39
N GLN A 130 -1.20 -0.06 6.54
CA GLN A 130 -1.30 1.10 7.42
C GLN A 130 -1.13 0.78 8.92
N SER A 131 -1.24 -0.50 9.30
CA SER A 131 -1.03 -0.96 10.69
C SER A 131 0.36 -1.54 10.94
N ALA A 132 1.27 -1.47 9.96
CA ALA A 132 2.63 -1.97 10.11
C ALA A 132 3.47 -1.10 11.04
N LYS A 133 4.49 -1.73 11.64
CA LYS A 133 5.48 -1.04 12.46
C LYS A 133 6.89 -1.46 12.07
N GLN A 134 7.76 -0.48 11.85
CA GLN A 134 9.20 -0.73 11.77
C GLN A 134 9.72 -1.02 13.18
N ILE A 135 10.30 -2.22 13.37
CA ILE A 135 10.77 -2.72 14.67
C ILE A 135 12.30 -2.68 14.79
N SER A 136 13.00 -2.56 13.66
CA SER A 136 14.45 -2.33 13.59
C SER A 136 14.81 -1.58 12.30
N PRO A 137 16.07 -1.14 12.10
CA PRO A 137 16.48 -0.48 10.85
C PRO A 137 16.23 -1.30 9.56
N THR A 138 16.06 -2.62 9.67
CA THR A 138 15.92 -3.53 8.53
C THR A 138 14.70 -4.46 8.64
N GLU A 139 13.85 -4.28 9.65
CA GLU A 139 12.72 -5.17 9.90
C GLU A 139 11.41 -4.43 10.14
N LEU A 140 10.35 -4.98 9.53
CA LEU A 140 8.95 -4.59 9.73
C LEU A 140 8.17 -5.73 10.38
N LEU A 141 7.24 -5.38 11.24
CA LEU A 141 6.16 -6.25 11.70
C LEU A 141 4.84 -5.75 11.12
N VAL A 142 4.13 -6.61 10.42
CA VAL A 142 2.92 -6.24 9.66
C VAL A 142 1.77 -7.17 10.05
N PRO A 143 0.65 -6.65 10.56
CA PRO A 143 -0.56 -7.45 10.72
C PRO A 143 -1.05 -7.96 9.37
N SER A 144 -1.57 -9.18 9.36
CA SER A 144 -2.16 -9.82 8.18
C SER A 144 -3.44 -10.53 8.58
N ILE A 145 -4.52 -10.33 7.80
CA ILE A 145 -5.78 -11.03 8.00
C ILE A 145 -6.18 -11.69 6.69
N LYS A 146 -6.20 -13.02 6.66
CA LYS A 146 -6.71 -13.81 5.54
C LYS A 146 -7.66 -14.87 6.08
N ARG A 147 -8.86 -14.99 5.47
CA ARG A 147 -9.88 -15.97 5.89
C ARG A 147 -10.18 -15.92 7.40
N ASN A 148 -10.33 -14.69 7.94
CA ASN A 148 -10.59 -14.42 9.36
C ASN A 148 -9.50 -14.90 10.34
N TYR A 149 -8.30 -15.21 9.86
CA TYR A 149 -7.17 -15.57 10.71
C TYR A 149 -6.19 -14.40 10.80
N LEU A 150 -5.99 -13.88 12.03
CA LEU A 150 -4.99 -12.84 12.31
C LEU A 150 -3.61 -13.46 12.44
N GLN A 151 -2.66 -12.89 11.71
CA GLN A 151 -1.25 -13.26 11.71
C GLN A 151 -0.39 -12.01 11.77
N PHE A 152 0.87 -12.18 12.17
CA PHE A 152 1.88 -11.13 12.07
C PHE A 152 3.00 -11.60 11.15
N VAL A 153 3.24 -10.83 10.09
CA VAL A 153 4.29 -11.07 9.11
C VAL A 153 5.50 -10.23 9.50
N LYS A 154 6.63 -10.88 9.79
CA LYS A 154 7.91 -10.18 9.92
C LYS A 154 8.59 -10.15 8.56
N ILE A 155 8.94 -8.95 8.09
CA ILE A 155 9.70 -8.76 6.84
C ILE A 155 11.07 -8.23 7.24
N SER A 156 12.12 -8.96 6.85
CA SER A 156 13.53 -8.60 7.14
C SER A 156 14.26 -8.39 5.81
N PHE A 157 14.94 -7.25 5.67
CA PHE A 157 15.76 -6.95 4.51
C PHE A 157 17.24 -7.11 4.85
N ASN A 158 17.97 -7.85 4.03
CA ASN A 158 19.43 -7.89 4.13
C ASN A 158 19.96 -6.65 3.39
N THR A 159 20.44 -5.67 4.14
CA THR A 159 21.33 -4.64 3.58
C THR A 159 22.72 -5.25 3.34
N PRO A 160 23.36 -4.98 2.21
CA PRO A 160 24.75 -5.35 1.98
C PRO A 160 25.70 -4.70 3.00
#